data_AF-A0A5K1F7D9-F1
#
_entry.id   AF-A0A5K1F7D9-F1
#
_cell.length_a   1.000
_cell.length_b   1.000
_cell.length_c   1.000
_cell.angle_alpha   90.00
_cell.angle_beta   90.00
_cell.angle_gamma   90.00
#
_symmetry.space_group_name_H-M   'P 1'
#
loop_
_entity.id
_entity.type
_entity.pdbx_description
1 polymer ?
#
loop_
_entity_poly.entity_id
_entity_poly.type
_entity_poly.pdbx_seq_one_letter_code
_entity_poly.pdbx_strand_id
1 'polypeptide(L)' 'QACSLPDTIINHASVVMNLYYSANGRQPHTCSFGNSGLITTVDP' A
#
# COMPACT_ATOMS: atom_id res chain seq x y z
N GLN A 1 6.66 16.90 -6.46
CA GLN A 1 6.26 16.86 -5.05
C GLN A 1 6.52 15.44 -4.55
N ALA A 2 7.25 15.26 -3.45
CA ALA A 2 7.51 13.92 -2.92
C ALA A 2 6.22 13.38 -2.29
N CYS A 3 5.72 12.23 -2.77
CA CYS A 3 4.49 11.59 -2.24
C CYS A 3 4.64 11.06 -0.80
N SER A 4 5.83 11.24 -0.20
CA SER A 4 6.12 10.92 1.20
C SER A 4 5.67 12.00 2.19
N LEU A 5 5.30 13.22 1.74
CA LEU A 5 4.79 14.25 2.65
C LEU A 5 3.25 14.25 2.66
N PRO A 6 2.59 14.06 3.82
CA PRO A 6 3.15 14.02 5.18
C PRO A 6 3.84 12.69 5.53
N ASP A 7 5.03 12.77 6.14
CA ASP A 7 5.82 11.60 6.57
C ASP A 7 5.18 10.99 7.82
N THR A 8 4.15 10.19 7.57
CA THR A 8 3.41 9.48 8.61
C THR A 8 3.76 7.99 8.53
N ILE A 9 3.62 7.30 9.66
CA ILE A 9 3.70 5.83 9.72
C ILE A 9 2.77 5.15 8.70
N ILE A 10 1.65 5.78 8.34
CA ILE A 10 0.73 5.33 7.29
C ILE A 10 1.40 5.40 5.90
N ASN A 11 2.12 6.49 5.60
CA ASN A 11 2.88 6.63 4.35
C ASN A 11 4.03 5.63 4.25
N HIS A 12 4.73 5.36 5.35
CA HIS A 12 5.76 4.34 5.35
C HIS A 12 5.16 2.92 5.20
N ALA A 13 4.02 2.67 5.83
CA ALA A 13 3.29 1.42 5.70
C ALA A 13 2.74 1.23 4.26
N SER A 14 2.24 2.28 3.60
CA SER A 14 1.70 2.19 2.24
C SER A 14 2.77 1.76 1.22
N VAL A 15 4.00 2.25 1.37
CA VAL A 15 5.15 1.82 0.55
C VAL A 15 5.43 0.33 0.75
N VAL A 16 5.54 -0.12 2.00
CA VAL A 16 5.81 -1.54 2.32
C VAL A 16 4.66 -2.43 1.83
N MET A 17 3.41 -2.02 2.05
CA MET A 17 2.22 -2.76 1.60
C MET A 17 2.17 -2.87 0.08
N ASN A 18 2.50 -1.81 -0.65
CA ASN A 18 2.55 -1.82 -2.12
C ASN A 18 3.66 -2.74 -2.66
N LEU A 19 4.84 -2.72 -2.02
CA LEU A 19 5.95 -3.60 -2.36
C LEU A 19 5.59 -5.08 -2.10
N TYR A 20 4.99 -5.37 -0.94
CA TYR A 20 4.53 -6.71 -0.59
C TYR A 20 3.44 -7.20 -1.56
N TYR A 21 2.45 -6.35 -1.86
CA TYR A 21 1.39 -6.67 -2.82
C TYR A 21 1.95 -6.98 -4.21
N SER A 22 2.94 -6.21 -4.68
CA SER A 22 3.60 -6.46 -5.96
C SER A 22 4.46 -7.73 -5.96
N ALA A 23 5.18 -8.00 -4.88
CA ALA A 23 6.04 -9.19 -4.74
C ALA A 23 5.23 -10.49 -4.66
N ASN A 24 4.02 -10.45 -4.08
CA ASN A 24 3.14 -11.60 -3.95
C ASN A 24 2.13 -11.74 -5.10
N GLY A 25 2.46 -11.19 -6.28
CA GLY A 25 1.67 -11.41 -7.50
C GLY A 25 0.34 -10.65 -7.54
N ARG A 26 0.19 -9.56 -6.77
CA ARG A 26 -0.98 -8.67 -6.78
C ARG A 26 -2.30 -9.40 -6.49
N GLN A 27 -2.24 -10.45 -5.68
CA GLN A 27 -3.42 -11.23 -5.36
C GLN A 27 -4.24 -10.50 -4.28
N PRO A 28 -5.58 -10.50 -4.35
CA PRO A 28 -6.42 -9.73 -3.43
C PRO A 28 -6.23 -10.12 -1.96
N HIS A 29 -5.87 -11.38 -1.68
CA HIS A 29 -5.58 -11.85 -0.32
C HIS A 29 -4.31 -11.25 0.28
N THR A 30 -3.36 -10.79 -0.55
CA THR A 30 -2.07 -10.22 -0.13
C THR A 30 -2.18 -8.76 0.33
N CYS A 31 -3.34 -8.13 0.14
CA CYS A 31 -3.64 -6.80 0.66
C CYS A 31 -4.41 -6.84 2.00
N SER A 32 -4.65 -8.03 2.56
CA SER A 32 -5.32 -8.19 3.85
C SER A 32 -4.37 -7.89 5.02
N PHE A 33 -3.99 -6.62 5.18
CA PHE A 33 -3.19 -6.13 6.31
C PHE A 33 -4.09 -5.81 7.50
N GLY A 34 -4.90 -6.78 7.95
CA GLY A 34 -5.84 -6.60 9.07
C GLY A 34 -6.82 -5.46 8.86
N ASN A 35 -7.47 -5.40 7.68
CA ASN A 35 -8.37 -4.32 7.24
C ASN A 35 -7.73 -2.92 7.14
N SER A 36 -6.41 -2.78 7.30
CA SER A 36 -5.70 -1.51 7.16
C SER A 36 -5.15 -1.27 5.73
N GLY A 37 -5.24 -2.27 4.85
CA GLY A 37 -4.85 -2.18 3.44
C GLY A 37 -6.06 -1.94 2.53
N LEU A 38 -5.88 -1.10 1.50
CA LEU A 38 -6.87 -0.84 0.45
C LEU A 38 -6.22 -1.02 -0.92
N ILE A 39 -6.79 -1.89 -1.76
CA ILE A 39 -6.40 -1.97 -3.17
C ILE A 39 -7.20 -0.90 -3.92
N THR A 40 -6.52 0.16 -4.35
CA THR A 40 -7.10 1.12 -5.31
C THR A 40 -6.67 0.73 -6.72
N THR A 41 -7.63 0.60 -7.63
CA THR A 41 -7.37 0.51 -9.08
C THR A 41 -7.54 1.86 -9.77
N VAL A 42 -7.83 2.90 -8.99
CA VAL A 42 -8.00 4.27 -9.46
C VAL A 42 -6.68 4.99 -9.21
N ASP A 43 -6.08 5.49 -10.29
CA ASP A 43 -4.95 6.41 -10.24
C ASP A 43 -5.50 7.77 -9.75
N PRO A 44 -5.06 8.27 -8.57
CA PRO A 44 -5.57 9.49 -7.95
C PRO A 44 -5.18 10.78 -8.66
#